data_AF-A0A9D4QXU6-F1
#
_entry.id   AF-A0A9D4QXU6-F1
#
_cell.length_a   1.000
_cell.length_b   1.000
_cell.length_c   1.000
_cell.angle_alpha   90.00
_cell.angle_beta   90.00
_cell.angle_gamma   90.00
#
_symmetry.space_group_name_H-M   'P 1'
#
loop_
_entity.id
_entity.type
_entity.pdbx_description
1 polymer ?
#
loop_
_entity_poly.entity_id
_entity_poly.type
_entity_poly.pdbx_seq_one_letter_code
_entity_poly.pdbx_strand_id
1 'polypeptide(L)'
;MAFTFVAACYILALILSAVLIFFAIFHIIAFDELKTDYKNPIDQCNSLNPLVLPEYVLHIFFTVLFVFAMQFTTVILNLPLIVYHIRRYQCRPVMSAPGLYDPTTIMNADQLNRAMREGWIKLAFYLISFFYYLYSMIYELVSS
;
A
#
# COMPACT_ATOMS: atom_id res chain seq x y z
N MET A 1 -8.46 11.77 -30.61
CA MET A 1 -8.62 10.31 -30.39
C MET A 1 -8.72 10.12 -28.89
N ALA A 2 -9.95 10.01 -28.37
CA ALA A 2 -10.31 10.35 -26.98
C ALA A 2 -9.90 9.35 -25.87
N PHE A 3 -8.94 8.46 -26.14
CA PHE A 3 -8.42 7.54 -25.14
C PHE A 3 -6.90 7.46 -25.28
N THR A 4 -6.21 8.39 -24.64
CA THR A 4 -4.75 8.34 -24.55
C THR A 4 -4.37 7.16 -23.64
N PHE A 5 -3.25 6.50 -23.95
CA PHE A 5 -2.69 5.44 -23.10
C PHE A 5 -2.58 5.89 -21.64
N VAL A 6 -2.24 7.16 -21.42
CA VAL A 6 -2.17 7.84 -20.12
C VAL A 6 -3.50 7.82 -19.35
N ALA A 7 -4.62 8.16 -20.00
CA ALA A 7 -5.93 8.12 -19.35
C ALA A 7 -6.30 6.71 -18.89
N ALA A 8 -5.99 5.69 -19.70
CA ALA A 8 -6.18 4.28 -19.33
C ALA A 8 -5.35 3.89 -18.09
N CYS A 9 -4.11 4.36 -18.01
CA CYS A 9 -3.22 4.13 -16.88
C CYS A 9 -3.79 4.70 -15.58
N TYR A 10 -4.32 5.93 -15.61
CA TYR A 10 -4.94 6.55 -14.44
C TYR A 10 -6.24 5.87 -14.01
N ILE A 11 -7.10 5.45 -14.94
CA ILE A 11 -8.32 4.71 -14.62
C ILE A 11 -7.97 3.40 -13.91
N LEU A 12 -6.99 2.66 -14.43
CA LEU A 12 -6.50 1.44 -13.79
C LEU A 12 -5.89 1.72 -12.41
N ALA A 13 -5.09 2.77 -12.27
CA ALA A 13 -4.50 3.17 -11.00
C ALA A 13 -5.56 3.61 -9.97
N LEU A 14 -6.67 4.22 -10.38
CA LEU A 14 -7.79 4.55 -9.51
C LEU A 14 -8.46 3.28 -8.96
N ILE A 15 -8.70 2.28 -9.81
CA ILE A 15 -9.29 1.01 -9.39
C ILE A 15 -8.34 0.28 -8.41
N LEU A 16 -7.05 0.19 -8.76
CA LEU A 16 -6.07 -0.45 -7.89
C LEU A 16 -5.84 0.29 -6.58
N SER A 17 -5.85 1.64 -6.58
CA SER A 17 -5.71 2.42 -5.36
C SER A 17 -6.92 2.26 -4.44
N ALA A 18 -8.15 2.13 -4.96
CA ALA A 18 -9.32 1.79 -4.15
C ALA A 18 -9.18 0.43 -3.45
N VAL A 19 -8.66 -0.58 -4.16
CA VAL A 19 -8.36 -1.90 -3.58
C VAL A 19 -7.27 -1.80 -2.50
N LEU A 20 -6.22 -1.00 -2.73
CA LEU A 20 -5.15 -0.78 -1.75
C LEU A 20 -5.64 -0.04 -0.50
N ILE A 21 -6.56 0.92 -0.64
CA ILE A 21 -7.20 1.60 0.50
C ILE A 21 -7.97 0.58 1.33
N PHE A 22 -8.73 -0.32 0.70
CA PHE A 22 -9.44 -1.38 1.42
C PHE A 22 -8.47 -2.29 2.18
N PHE A 23 -7.36 -2.71 1.55
CA PHE A 23 -6.34 -3.50 2.24
C PHE A 23 -5.67 -2.73 3.40
N ALA A 24 -5.41 -1.44 3.25
CA ALA A 24 -4.83 -0.61 4.32
C ALA A 24 -5.78 -0.50 5.52
N ILE A 25 -7.08 -0.32 5.28
CA ILE A 25 -8.11 -0.31 6.33
C ILE A 25 -8.18 -1.66 7.03
N PHE A 26 -8.18 -2.77 6.28
CA PHE A 26 -8.17 -4.11 6.84
C PHE A 26 -6.96 -4.34 7.76
N HIS A 27 -5.77 -3.89 7.35
CA HIS A 27 -4.58 -3.96 8.20
C HIS A 27 -4.73 -3.17 9.49
N ILE A 28 -5.26 -1.94 9.44
CA ILE A 28 -5.47 -1.10 10.63
C ILE A 28 -6.44 -1.77 11.60
N ILE A 29 -7.57 -2.28 11.10
CA ILE A 29 -8.57 -2.99 11.94
C ILE A 29 -7.94 -4.23 12.56
N ALA A 30 -7.20 -5.02 11.78
CA ALA A 30 -6.57 -6.24 12.29
C ALA A 30 -5.56 -5.95 13.41
N PHE A 31 -4.84 -4.82 13.36
CA PHE A 31 -3.94 -4.38 14.44
C PHE A 31 -4.70 -3.79 15.63
N ASP A 32 -5.85 -3.16 15.42
CA ASP A 32 -6.72 -2.65 16.50
C ASP A 32 -7.39 -3.80 17.28
N GLU A 33 -7.83 -4.85 16.58
CA GLU A 33 -8.31 -6.11 17.17
C GLU A 33 -7.20 -6.79 18.01
N LEU A 34 -5.95 -6.73 17.52
CA LEU A 34 -4.81 -7.26 18.25
C LEU A 34 -4.53 -6.46 19.53
N LYS A 35 -4.69 -5.13 19.47
CA LYS A 35 -4.48 -4.23 20.60
C LYS A 35 -5.55 -4.38 21.69
N THR A 36 -6.78 -4.69 21.27
CA THR A 36 -7.92 -4.94 22.17
C THR A 36 -8.00 -6.39 22.65
N ASP A 37 -6.99 -7.21 22.32
CA ASP A 37 -6.84 -8.62 22.72
C ASP A 37 -8.04 -9.50 22.31
N TYR A 38 -8.69 -9.14 21.20
CA TYR A 38 -9.91 -9.81 20.74
C TYR A 38 -9.61 -11.15 20.04
N LYS A 39 -8.37 -11.34 19.56
CA LYS A 39 -7.98 -12.49 18.72
C LYS A 39 -6.52 -12.87 18.90
N ASN A 40 -6.21 -14.16 18.72
CA ASN A 40 -4.84 -14.67 18.86
C ASN A 40 -3.87 -14.02 17.83
N PRO A 41 -2.66 -13.64 18.26
CA PRO A 41 -1.65 -13.03 17.39
C PRO A 41 -1.17 -13.94 16.26
N ILE A 42 -1.14 -15.25 16.50
CA ILE A 42 -0.68 -16.25 15.52
C ILE A 42 -1.65 -16.32 14.34
N ASP A 43 -2.95 -16.40 14.62
CA ASP A 43 -3.98 -16.48 13.58
C ASP A 43 -4.05 -15.18 12.76
N GLN A 44 -3.85 -14.04 13.42
CA GLN A 44 -3.86 -12.74 12.75
C GLN A 44 -2.61 -12.55 11.87
N CYS A 45 -1.41 -12.91 12.35
CA CYS A 45 -0.19 -12.85 11.54
C CYS A 45 -0.25 -13.81 10.33
N ASN A 46 -0.84 -15.00 10.48
CA ASN A 46 -1.02 -15.94 9.38
C ASN A 46 -2.00 -15.43 8.30
N SER A 47 -3.02 -14.66 8.69
CA SER A 47 -3.94 -14.01 7.75
C SER A 47 -3.33 -12.76 7.09
N LEU A 48 -2.56 -11.96 7.84
CA LEU A 48 -1.96 -10.70 7.37
C LEU A 48 -0.75 -10.91 6.45
N ASN A 49 0.15 -11.84 6.77
CA ASN A 49 1.36 -12.08 5.97
C ASN A 49 1.14 -12.29 4.47
N PRO A 50 0.21 -13.16 4.04
CA PRO A 50 -0.02 -13.37 2.61
C PRO A 50 -0.67 -12.16 1.94
N LEU A 51 -1.27 -11.22 2.68
CA LEU A 51 -1.91 -10.01 2.14
C LEU A 51 -0.94 -8.84 1.93
N VAL A 52 0.16 -8.78 2.69
CA VAL A 52 1.19 -7.73 2.55
C VAL A 52 1.93 -7.81 1.21
N LEU A 53 2.19 -9.02 0.71
CA LEU A 53 2.88 -9.24 -0.56
C LEU A 53 2.08 -8.71 -1.76
N PRO A 54 0.79 -9.07 -1.94
CA PRO A 54 -0.10 -8.47 -2.93
C PRO A 54 -0.14 -6.94 -2.87
N GLU A 55 -0.19 -6.34 -1.69
CA GLU A 55 -0.18 -4.87 -1.53
C GLU A 55 1.06 -4.26 -2.21
N TYR A 56 2.25 -4.81 -1.92
CA TYR A 56 3.51 -4.27 -2.45
C TYR A 56 3.63 -4.51 -3.95
N VAL A 57 3.22 -5.69 -4.41
CA VAL A 57 3.23 -6.04 -5.83
C VAL A 57 2.30 -5.12 -6.61
N LEU A 58 1.07 -4.90 -6.13
CA LEU A 58 0.12 -3.99 -6.77
C LEU A 58 0.65 -2.56 -6.81
N HIS A 59 1.26 -2.09 -5.71
CA HIS A 59 1.81 -0.74 -5.63
C HIS A 59 2.97 -0.50 -6.62
N ILE A 60 3.90 -1.45 -6.68
CA ILE A 60 5.03 -1.40 -7.63
C ILE A 60 4.51 -1.53 -9.07
N PHE A 61 3.54 -2.42 -9.31
CA PHE A 61 2.98 -2.68 -10.64
C PHE A 61 2.41 -1.41 -11.29
N PHE A 62 1.52 -0.69 -10.60
CA PHE A 62 0.95 0.52 -11.19
C PHE A 62 1.99 1.65 -11.32
N THR A 63 2.99 1.70 -10.42
CA THR A 63 4.02 2.74 -10.51
C THR A 63 4.96 2.49 -11.70
N VAL A 64 5.32 1.24 -11.98
CA VAL A 64 6.05 0.85 -13.20
C VAL A 64 5.24 1.19 -14.44
N LEU A 65 3.92 0.98 -14.40
CA LEU A 65 3.02 1.35 -15.48
C LEU A 65 3.04 2.87 -15.75
N PHE A 66 3.10 3.71 -14.71
CA PHE A 66 3.29 5.17 -14.87
C PHE A 66 4.66 5.57 -15.42
N VAL A 67 5.72 4.80 -15.16
CA VAL A 67 7.03 5.01 -15.80
C VAL A 67 6.92 4.82 -17.31
N PHE A 68 6.21 3.77 -17.77
CA PHE A 68 5.94 3.56 -19.20
C PHE A 68 5.04 4.63 -19.81
N ALA A 69 4.13 5.22 -19.04
CA ALA A 69 3.30 6.35 -19.44
C ALA A 69 4.06 7.69 -19.48
N MET A 70 5.36 7.71 -19.14
CA MET A 70 6.22 8.90 -19.10
C MET A 70 5.71 10.02 -18.17
N GLN A 71 4.99 9.65 -17.12
CA GLN A 71 4.46 10.60 -16.14
C GLN A 71 5.36 10.71 -14.92
N PHE A 72 6.40 11.54 -15.04
CA PHE A 72 7.40 11.68 -14.00
C PHE A 72 6.84 12.25 -12.68
N THR A 73 5.86 13.15 -12.75
CA THR A 73 5.27 13.78 -11.55
C THR A 73 4.59 12.75 -10.64
N THR A 74 3.83 11.81 -11.22
CA THR A 74 3.14 10.76 -10.46
C THR A 74 4.13 9.74 -9.90
N VAL A 75 5.16 9.40 -10.66
CA VAL A 75 6.22 8.48 -10.22
C VAL A 75 7.00 9.07 -9.04
N ILE A 76 7.37 10.35 -9.12
CA ILE A 76 8.08 11.05 -8.02
C ILE A 76 7.23 11.05 -6.75
N LEU A 77 5.92 11.25 -6.87
CA LEU A 77 5.01 11.22 -5.72
C LEU A 77 4.94 9.84 -5.04
N ASN A 78 4.99 8.74 -5.82
CA ASN A 78 4.97 7.36 -5.30
C ASN A 78 6.34 6.83 -4.86
N LEU A 79 7.43 7.43 -5.33
CA LEU A 79 8.80 6.98 -5.05
C LEU A 79 9.11 6.84 -3.54
N PRO A 80 8.73 7.79 -2.65
CA PRO A 80 8.99 7.67 -1.22
C PRO A 80 8.36 6.42 -0.60
N LEU A 81 7.15 6.06 -1.02
CA LEU A 81 6.44 4.89 -0.51
C LEU A 81 7.10 3.58 -1.00
N ILE A 82 7.54 3.54 -2.26
CA ILE A 82 8.27 2.39 -2.82
C ILE A 82 9.60 2.18 -2.11
N VAL A 83 10.39 3.25 -1.94
CA VAL A 83 11.67 3.19 -1.21
C VAL A 83 11.43 2.67 0.20
N TYR A 84 10.35 3.12 0.84
CA TYR A 84 9.96 2.63 2.16
C TYR A 84 9.60 1.13 2.14
N HIS A 85 8.81 0.64 1.17
CA HIS A 85 8.49 -0.78 1.02
C HIS A 85 9.73 -1.65 0.78
N ILE A 86 10.64 -1.20 -0.10
CA ILE A 86 11.90 -1.91 -0.39
C ILE A 86 12.77 -1.97 0.85
N ARG A 87 13.00 -0.83 1.52
CA ARG A 87 13.81 -0.76 2.74
C ARG A 87 13.22 -1.64 3.83
N ARG A 88 11.89 -1.65 3.98
CA ARG A 88 11.22 -2.47 4.97
C ARG A 88 11.37 -3.97 4.66
N TYR A 89 11.27 -4.37 3.40
CA TYR A 89 11.48 -5.76 3.00
C TYR A 89 12.94 -6.19 3.17
N GLN A 90 13.91 -5.30 2.95
CA GLN A 90 15.34 -5.60 3.13
C GLN A 90 15.75 -5.65 4.60
N CYS A 91 15.21 -4.76 5.44
CA CYS A 91 15.51 -4.71 6.88
C CYS A 91 14.63 -5.65 7.71
N ARG A 92 13.94 -6.63 7.09
CA ARG A 92 13.16 -7.63 7.82
C ARG A 92 14.11 -8.55 8.62
N PRO A 93 13.82 -8.86 9.89
CA PRO A 93 14.56 -9.89 10.60
C PRO A 93 14.33 -11.25 9.92
N VAL A 94 15.36 -12.09 9.93
CA VAL A 94 15.29 -13.44 9.32
C VAL A 94 14.37 -14.30 10.17
N MET A 95 13.22 -14.68 9.62
CA MET A 95 12.22 -15.52 10.28
C MET A 95 12.15 -16.88 9.57
N SER A 96 11.85 -17.94 10.32
CA SER A 96 11.68 -19.31 9.79
C SER A 96 10.44 -19.46 8.89
N ALA A 97 9.46 -18.57 9.02
CA ALA A 97 8.24 -18.56 8.22
C ALA A 97 8.25 -17.41 7.18
N PRO A 98 7.66 -17.62 5.99
CA PRO A 98 7.52 -16.56 5.00
C PRO A 98 6.55 -15.48 5.53
N GLY A 99 7.11 -14.32 5.85
CA GLY A 99 6.35 -13.25 6.47
C GLY A 99 7.13 -11.99 6.79
N LEU A 100 6.40 -10.88 6.94
CA LEU A 100 6.91 -9.61 7.46
C LEU A 100 6.66 -9.49 8.98
N TYR A 101 5.60 -10.12 9.49
CA TYR A 101 5.21 -10.03 10.91
C TYR A 101 5.44 -11.36 11.63
N ASP A 102 6.12 -11.31 12.77
CA ASP A 102 6.30 -12.44 13.70
C ASP A 102 5.33 -12.29 14.89
N PRO A 103 4.49 -13.30 15.18
CA PRO A 103 3.53 -13.26 16.27
C PRO A 103 4.17 -13.02 17.66
N THR A 104 5.44 -13.39 17.84
CA THR A 104 6.15 -13.18 19.12
C THR A 104 6.62 -11.74 19.31
N THR A 105 6.99 -11.06 18.22
CA THR A 105 7.51 -9.69 18.28
C THR A 105 6.43 -8.62 18.14
N ILE A 106 5.30 -8.96 17.50
CA ILE A 106 4.21 -8.02 17.24
C ILE A 106 3.43 -7.64 18.50
N MET A 107 3.45 -8.49 19.54
CA MET A 107 2.78 -8.22 20.82
C MET A 107 3.53 -7.17 21.66
N ASN A 108 4.78 -6.83 21.32
CA ASN A 108 5.48 -5.73 21.97
C ASN A 108 4.78 -4.41 21.65
N ALA A 109 4.39 -3.66 22.68
CA ALA A 109 3.63 -2.42 22.55
C ALA A 109 4.30 -1.40 21.60
N ASP A 110 5.63 -1.32 21.60
CA ASP A 110 6.38 -0.44 20.71
C ASP A 110 6.30 -0.86 19.24
N GLN A 111 6.37 -2.17 18.96
CA GLN A 111 6.27 -2.71 17.60
C GLN A 111 4.84 -2.58 17.07
N LEU A 112 3.84 -2.85 17.92
CA LEU A 112 2.43 -2.68 17.56
C LEU A 112 2.09 -1.23 17.26
N ASN A 113 2.50 -0.29 18.12
CA ASN A 113 2.28 1.14 17.88
C ASN A 113 2.99 1.63 16.60
N ARG A 114 4.18 1.10 16.31
CA ARG A 114 4.90 1.39 15.07
C ARG A 114 4.14 0.85 13.85
N ALA A 115 3.72 -0.41 13.86
CA ALA A 115 2.96 -1.03 12.78
C ALA A 115 1.62 -0.32 12.53
N MET A 116 0.93 0.07 13.60
CA MET A 116 -0.32 0.83 13.52
C MET A 116 -0.07 2.20 12.89
N ARG A 117 0.95 2.95 13.36
CA ARG A 117 1.31 4.26 12.78
C ARG A 117 1.66 4.15 11.29
N GLU A 118 2.36 3.09 10.89
CA GLU A 118 2.69 2.84 9.50
C GLU A 118 1.45 2.55 8.65
N GLY A 119 0.49 1.79 9.17
CA GLY A 119 -0.81 1.58 8.53
C GLY A 119 -1.57 2.89 8.29
N TRP A 120 -1.63 3.76 9.30
CA TRP A 120 -2.25 5.09 9.19
C TRP A 120 -1.56 6.01 8.19
N ILE A 121 -0.22 6.04 8.19
CA ILE A 121 0.55 6.83 7.22
C ILE A 121 0.31 6.34 5.79
N LYS A 122 0.31 5.03 5.57
CA LYS A 122 0.00 4.43 4.26
C LYS A 122 -1.40 4.77 3.80
N LEU A 123 -2.39 4.66 4.69
CA LEU A 123 -3.78 5.02 4.39
C LEU A 123 -3.89 6.47 3.94
N ALA A 124 -3.28 7.40 4.69
CA ALA A 124 -3.27 8.82 4.33
C ALA A 124 -2.61 9.05 2.96
N PHE A 125 -1.49 8.37 2.69
CA PHE A 125 -0.80 8.47 1.41
C PHE A 125 -1.66 7.94 0.24
N TYR A 126 -2.28 6.77 0.38
CA TYR A 126 -3.17 6.21 -0.66
C TYR A 126 -4.40 7.09 -0.89
N LEU A 127 -4.96 7.69 0.16
CA LEU A 127 -6.09 8.62 0.06
C LEU A 127 -5.70 9.89 -0.74
N ILE A 128 -4.57 10.51 -0.42
CA ILE A 128 -4.07 11.70 -1.13
C ILE A 128 -3.77 11.34 -2.60
N SER A 129 -3.12 10.20 -2.82
CA SER A 129 -2.81 9.71 -4.17
C SER A 129 -4.07 9.42 -4.98
N PHE A 130 -5.14 8.90 -4.36
CA PHE A 130 -6.43 8.65 -5.01
C PHE A 130 -7.05 9.93 -5.57
N PHE A 131 -7.13 11.00 -4.77
CA PHE A 131 -7.63 12.29 -5.25
C PHE A 131 -6.74 12.90 -6.34
N TYR A 132 -5.42 12.71 -6.22
CA TYR A 132 -4.48 13.16 -7.24
C TYR A 132 -4.68 12.41 -8.57
N TYR A 133 -4.82 11.08 -8.57
CA TYR A 133 -5.10 10.31 -9.77
C TYR A 133 -6.43 10.69 -10.41
N LEU A 134 -7.46 10.99 -9.61
CA LEU A 134 -8.74 11.47 -10.09
C LEU A 134 -8.57 12.81 -10.82
N TYR A 135 -7.87 13.78 -10.20
CA TYR A 135 -7.60 15.07 -10.81
C TYR A 135 -6.82 14.93 -12.13
N SER A 136 -5.72 14.17 -12.12
CA SER A 136 -4.88 13.99 -13.31
C SER A 136 -5.61 13.25 -14.43
N MET A 137 -6.46 12.27 -14.11
CA MET A 137 -7.32 11.60 -15.10
C MET A 137 -8.27 12.59 -15.79
N ILE A 138 -8.95 13.44 -15.02
CA ILE A 138 -9.90 14.43 -15.58
C ILE A 138 -9.14 15.45 -16.42
N TYR A 139 -8.00 15.95 -15.94
CA TYR A 139 -7.19 16.92 -16.67
C TYR A 139 -6.80 16.38 -18.04
N GLU A 140 -6.25 15.16 -18.10
CA GLU A 140 -5.85 14.51 -19.35
C GLU A 140 -7.03 14.26 -20.29
N LEU A 141 -8.19 13.85 -19.76
CA LEU A 141 -9.40 13.63 -20.57
C LEU A 141 -9.96 14.93 -21.16
N VAL A 142 -9.83 16.06 -20.46
CA VAL A 142 -10.33 17.36 -20.92
C VAL A 142 -9.34 18.04 -21.87
N SER A 143 -8.03 17.84 -21.68
CA SER A 143 -7.00 18.45 -22.51
C SER A 143 -6.63 17.63 -23.77
N SER A 144 -7.20 16.44 -23.97
CA SER A 144 -6.87 15.50 -25.07
C SER A 144 -7.84 15.53 -26.26
#